data_AF-A0A379S1G3-F1
#
_entry.id   AF-A0A379S1G3-F1
#
_cell.length_a   1.000
_cell.length_b   1.000
_cell.length_c   1.000
_cell.angle_alpha   90.00
_cell.angle_beta   90.00
_cell.angle_gamma   90.00
#
_symmetry.space_group_name_H-M   'P 1'
#
loop_
_entity.id
_entity.type
_entity.pdbx_description
1 polymer ?
#
loop_
_entity_poly.entity_id
_entity_poly.type
_entity_poly.pdbx_seq_one_letter_code
_entity_poly.pdbx_strand_id
1 'polypeptide(L)' 'MAVTQTAQACDLVIFGAKGDLARRKLLPSLYQLEKAARSIRIPVSSG' A
#
# COMPACT_ATOMS: atom_id res chain seq x y z
N MET A 1 -4.01 -9.97 20.84
CA MET A 1 -3.63 -8.56 20.97
C MET A 1 -3.37 -8.03 19.57
N ALA A 2 -4.26 -7.17 19.05
CA ALA A 2 -4.06 -6.58 17.72
C ALA A 2 -3.14 -5.36 17.87
N VAL A 3 -1.93 -5.47 17.34
CA VAL A 3 -0.97 -4.37 17.33
C VAL A 3 -1.47 -3.36 16.30
N THR A 4 -2.03 -2.24 16.75
CA THR A 4 -2.35 -1.10 15.86
C THR A 4 -1.05 -0.41 15.48
N GLN A 5 -0.35 -0.98 14.52
CA GLN A 5 0.84 -0.37 13.93
C GLN A 5 0.37 0.74 13.00
N THR A 6 0.50 1.99 13.44
CA THR A 6 0.44 3.13 12.54
C THR A 6 1.60 3.01 11.57
N ALA A 7 1.33 2.60 10.33
CA ALA A 7 2.35 2.52 9.29
C ALA A 7 2.88 3.93 9.03
N GLN A 8 4.18 4.12 9.26
CA GLN A 8 4.84 5.36 8.88
C GLN A 8 4.83 5.49 7.36
N ALA A 9 4.77 6.72 6.86
CA ALA A 9 4.90 6.97 5.43
C ALA A 9 6.29 6.51 4.99
N CYS A 10 6.34 5.68 3.96
CA CYS A 10 7.57 5.15 3.40
C CYS A 10 7.59 5.37 1.89
N ASP A 11 8.74 5.79 1.36
CA ASP A 11 8.96 5.87 -0.07
C ASP A 11 9.35 4.49 -0.62
N LEU A 12 8.73 4.09 -1.74
CA LEU A 12 9.01 2.84 -2.43
C LEU A 12 9.46 3.14 -3.87
N VAL A 13 10.69 2.76 -4.21
CA VAL A 13 11.24 2.90 -5.58
C VAL A 13 11.35 1.52 -6.23
N ILE A 14 10.70 1.35 -7.38
CA ILE A 14 10.71 0.07 -8.13
C ILE A 14 11.51 0.24 -9.42
N PHE A 15 12.69 -0.39 -9.47
CA PHE A 15 13.46 -0.50 -10.69
C PHE A 15 12.92 -1.61 -11.59
N GLY A 16 12.82 -1.34 -12.89
CA GLY A 16 12.26 -2.31 -13.83
C GLY A 16 10.74 -2.45 -13.74
N ALA A 17 10.00 -1.40 -13.34
CA ALA A 17 8.54 -1.40 -13.26
C ALA A 17 7.82 -1.73 -14.59
N LYS A 18 8.52 -1.65 -15.73
CA LYS A 18 8.02 -2.08 -17.05
C LYS A 18 8.17 -3.58 -17.31
N GLY A 19 8.89 -4.32 -16.46
CA GLY A 19 9.07 -5.76 -16.57
C GLY A 19 7.78 -6.55 -16.33
N ASP A 20 7.75 -7.78 -16.82
CA ASP A 20 6.57 -8.64 -16.78
C ASP A 20 6.06 -8.89 -15.33
N LEU A 21 7.00 -9.15 -14.42
CA LEU A 21 6.70 -9.39 -13.01
C LEU A 21 6.03 -8.18 -12.35
N ALA A 22 6.53 -6.98 -12.64
CA ALA A 22 6.00 -5.76 -12.06
C ALA A 22 4.56 -5.51 -12.54
N ARG A 23 4.29 -5.72 -13.82
CA ARG A 23 2.97 -5.49 -14.43
C ARG A 23 1.94 -6.54 -14.05
N ARG A 24 2.32 -7.83 -13.97
CA ARG A 24 1.37 -8.92 -13.73
C ARG A 24 1.12 -9.22 -12.27
N LYS A 25 2.08 -8.94 -11.38
CA LYS A 25 1.99 -9.30 -9.96
C LYS A 25 2.09 -8.09 -9.06
N LEU A 26 3.18 -7.33 -9.17
CA LEU A 26 3.52 -6.30 -8.18
C LEU A 26 2.53 -5.13 -8.18
N LEU A 27 2.28 -4.52 -9.35
CA LEU A 27 1.35 -3.38 -9.47
C LEU A 27 -0.10 -3.78 -9.12
N PRO A 28 -0.64 -4.93 -9.60
CA PRO A 28 -1.95 -5.40 -9.16
C PRO A 28 -2.04 -5.62 -7.65
N SER A 29 -1.01 -6.21 -7.02
CA SER A 29 -1.01 -6.42 -5.57
C SER A 29 -1.01 -5.11 -4.78
N LEU A 30 -0.23 -4.12 -5.20
CA LEU A 30 -0.22 -2.79 -4.57
C LEU A 30 -1.56 -2.07 -4.72
N TYR A 31 -2.19 -2.16 -5.89
CA TYR A 31 -3.53 -1.59 -6.11
C TYR A 31 -4.57 -2.24 -5.19
N GLN A 32 -4.53 -3.57 -5.03
CA GLN A 32 -5.44 -4.28 -4.13
C GLN A 32 -5.20 -3.91 -2.67
N LEU A 33 -3.94 -3.71 -2.27
CA LEU A 33 -3.57 -3.21 -0.94
C LEU A 33 -4.13 -1.79 -0.71
N GLU A 34 -3.97 -0.88 -1.67
CA GLU A 34 -4.52 0.48 -1.58
C GLU A 34 -6.04 0.46 -1.49
N LYS A 35 -6.70 -0.37 -2.31
CA LYS A 35 -8.16 -0.55 -2.30
C LYS A 35 -8.65 -1.06 -0.94
N ALA A 36 -7.98 -2.07 -0.36
CA ALA A 36 -8.31 -2.60 0.95
C ALA A 36 -8.05 -1.58 2.07
N ALA A 37 -6.91 -0.87 2.01
CA ALA A 37 -6.57 0.18 2.96
C ALA A 37 -7.54 1.35 2.90
N ARG A 38 -8.03 1.72 1.71
CA ARG A 38 -9.05 2.77 1.53
C ARG A 38 -10.39 2.40 2.16
N SER A 39 -10.76 1.12 2.16
CA SER A 39 -11.93 0.63 2.91
C SER A 39 -11.71 0.61 4.43
N ILE A 40 -10.47 0.67 4.90
CA ILE A 40 -10.09 0.58 6.32
C ILE A 40 -9.56 1.90 6.90
N ARG A 41 -9.47 2.99 6.10
CA ARG A 41 -8.99 4.29 6.60
C ARG A 41 -9.96 4.87 7.62
N ILE A 42 -9.70 4.52 8.87
CA ILE A 42 -10.05 5.22 10.10
C ILE A 42 -9.66 6.70 9.90
N PRO A 43 -10.55 7.67 10.19
CA PRO A 43 -10.21 9.07 10.08
C PRO A 43 -9.13 9.39 11.11
N VAL A 44 -7.95 9.80 10.65
CA VAL A 44 -7.00 10.50 11.51
C VAL A 44 -7.55 11.92 11.65
N SER A 45 -8.16 12.22 12.80
CA SER A 45 -8.51 13.58 13.18
C SER A 45 -7.22 14.35 13.39
N SER A 46 -6.81 15.13 12.39
CA SER A 46 -5.91 16.24 12.61
C SER A 46 -6.67 17.30 13.40
N GLY A 47 -6.13 17.66 14.57
CA GLY A 47 -6.66 18.70 15.45
C GLY A 47 -6.58 20.10 14.88
#